data_AF-A0A0E0RH43-F1
#
_entry.id   AF-A0A0E0RH43-F1
#
_cell.length_a   1.000
_cell.length_b   1.000
_cell.length_c   1.000
_cell.angle_alpha   90.00
_cell.angle_beta   90.00
_cell.angle_gamma   90.00
#
_symmetry.space_group_name_H-M   'P 1'
#
loop_
_entity.id
_entity.type
_entity.pdbx_description
1 polymer ?
#
loop_
_entity_poly.entity_id
_entity_poly.type
_entity_poly.pdbx_seq_one_letter_code
_entity_poly.pdbx_strand_id
1 'polypeptide(L)'
;MAVASEVDDGVGGSAGMESTNTGKKVGALDTMFQVSVTNRCTCTVRTVFLRADGFTSAVAVDPKLFRQAGSAGYLVGDGRRIPSAKSVTFQYAWDHYFKMTPASIQAN
;
A
#
# COMPACT_ATOMS: atom_id res chain seq x y z
N MET A 1 -18.49 -3.09 -6.80
CA MET A 1 -17.04 -2.90 -6.61
C MET A 1 -16.87 -2.09 -5.34
N ALA A 2 -16.23 -2.64 -4.30
CA ALA A 2 -16.00 -1.90 -3.05
C ALA A 2 -14.61 -1.26 -3.11
N VAL A 3 -14.56 0.05 -2.86
CA VAL A 3 -13.33 0.83 -2.66
C VAL A 3 -13.24 1.13 -1.17
N ALA A 4 -12.10 0.80 -0.58
CA ALA A 4 -11.73 1.20 0.77
C ALA A 4 -10.66 2.28 0.63
N SER A 5 -11.06 3.54 0.79
CA SER A 5 -10.16 4.69 0.83
C SER A 5 -9.85 5.01 2.28
N GLU A 6 -8.58 4.97 2.65
CA GLU A 6 -8.12 5.46 3.96
C GLU A 6 -7.28 6.71 3.75
N VAL A 7 -7.75 7.81 4.34
CA VAL A 7 -7.06 9.08 4.40
C VAL A 7 -6.52 9.22 5.81
N ASP A 8 -5.20 9.15 5.98
CA ASP A 8 -4.57 9.48 7.25
C ASP A 8 -4.24 10.99 7.19
N ASP A 9 -5.10 11.80 7.81
CA ASP A 9 -4.90 13.24 8.02
C ASP A 9 -3.95 13.51 9.22
N GLY A 10 -3.06 12.55 9.53
CA GLY A 10 -2.06 12.67 10.58
C GLY A 10 -1.00 13.69 10.23
N VAL A 11 -0.79 14.65 11.13
CA VAL A 11 0.21 15.72 11.07
C VAL A 11 1.63 15.18 10.77
N GLY A 12 1.98 15.05 9.50
CA GLY A 12 3.29 14.52 9.08
C GLY A 12 3.31 13.85 7.71
N GLY A 13 2.88 14.55 6.65
CA GLY A 13 3.01 14.10 5.26
C GLY A 13 1.86 13.20 4.80
N SER A 14 0.89 13.78 4.09
CA SER A 14 -0.31 13.09 3.65
C SER A 14 0.00 12.08 2.52
N ALA A 15 0.15 10.80 2.83
CA ALA A 15 -0.01 9.74 1.82
C ALA A 15 -1.45 9.22 1.89
N GLY A 16 -2.18 9.32 0.78
CA GLY A 16 -3.50 8.71 0.66
C GLY A 16 -3.37 7.26 0.23
N MET A 17 -4.06 6.36 0.92
CA MET A 17 -4.15 4.95 0.52
C MET A 17 -5.55 4.65 0.02
N GLU A 18 -5.61 4.05 -1.16
CA GLU A 18 -6.85 3.57 -1.70
C GLU A 18 -6.67 2.13 -2.11
N SER A 19 -7.61 1.27 -1.70
CA SER A 19 -7.60 -0.11 -2.13
C SER A 19 -8.95 -0.50 -2.67
N THR A 20 -8.91 -1.21 -3.80
CA THR A 20 -10.09 -1.54 -4.58
C THR A 20 -10.08 -3.02 -4.89
N ASN A 21 -11.21 -3.68 -4.67
CA ASN A 21 -11.41 -5.04 -5.16
C ASN A 21 -11.54 -5.01 -6.69
N THR A 22 -10.60 -5.65 -7.39
CA THR A 22 -10.57 -5.65 -8.87
C THR A 22 -11.64 -6.55 -9.49
N GLY A 23 -12.35 -7.36 -8.70
CA GLY A 23 -13.32 -8.35 -9.15
C GLY A 23 -12.69 -9.62 -9.76
N LYS A 24 -11.37 -9.62 -9.97
CA LYS A 24 -10.66 -10.79 -10.50
C LYS A 24 -10.49 -11.83 -9.39
N LYS A 25 -10.92 -13.07 -9.64
CA LYS A 25 -10.68 -14.21 -8.75
C LYS A 25 -9.33 -14.84 -9.06
N VAL A 26 -8.64 -15.28 -8.02
CA VAL A 26 -7.39 -16.02 -8.09
C VAL A 26 -7.60 -17.34 -7.36
N GLY A 27 -7.49 -18.46 -8.07
CA GLY A 27 -7.85 -19.76 -7.51
C GLY A 27 -9.36 -19.89 -7.25
N ALA A 28 -9.71 -20.67 -6.23
CA ALA A 28 -11.10 -21.04 -5.94
C ALA A 28 -11.87 -20.01 -5.11
N LEU A 29 -11.19 -19.31 -4.18
CA LEU A 29 -11.82 -18.42 -3.19
C LEU A 29 -11.17 -17.03 -3.11
N ASP A 30 -9.89 -16.89 -3.48
CA ASP A 30 -9.20 -15.61 -3.31
C ASP A 30 -9.65 -14.59 -4.36
N THR A 31 -9.73 -13.34 -3.93
CA THR A 31 -10.02 -12.21 -4.81
C THR A 31 -8.80 -11.31 -4.88
N MET A 32 -8.60 -10.72 -6.06
CA MET A 32 -7.50 -9.81 -6.30
C MET A 32 -7.91 -8.39 -5.90
N PHE A 33 -7.16 -7.84 -4.97
CA PHE A 33 -7.25 -6.47 -4.50
C PHE A 33 -6.09 -5.67 -5.07
N GLN A 34 -6.37 -4.46 -5.50
CA GLN A 34 -5.37 -3.48 -5.90
C GLN A 34 -5.23 -2.45 -4.79
N VAL A 35 -4.01 -2.11 -4.41
CA VAL A 35 -3.69 -1.04 -3.46
C VAL A 35 -2.91 0.02 -4.20
N SER A 36 -3.35 1.27 -4.08
CA SER A 36 -2.70 2.46 -4.62
C SER A 36 -2.29 3.36 -3.46
N VAL A 37 -0.99 3.51 -3.27
CA VAL A 37 -0.40 4.42 -2.29
C VAL A 37 -0.03 5.70 -3.01
N THR A 38 -0.76 6.78 -2.79
CA THR A 38 -0.60 8.06 -3.48
C THR A 38 0.04 9.08 -2.56
N ASN A 39 1.14 9.69 -3.00
CA ASN A 39 1.71 10.84 -2.31
C ASN A 39 0.83 12.08 -2.57
N ARG A 40 0.11 12.55 -1.52
CA ARG A 40 -0.68 13.78 -1.57
C ARG A 40 0.09 14.98 -1.01
N CYS A 41 1.32 14.80 -0.51
CA CYS A 41 2.19 15.91 -0.19
C CYS A 41 2.59 16.65 -1.48
N THR A 42 2.74 17.97 -1.39
CA THR A 42 3.39 18.77 -2.44
C THR A 42 4.89 18.51 -2.55
N CYS A 43 5.46 17.83 -1.56
CA CYS A 43 6.84 17.40 -1.46
C CYS A 43 7.09 16.02 -2.08
N THR A 44 8.36 15.68 -2.29
CA THR A 44 8.74 14.31 -2.63
C THR A 44 8.91 13.52 -1.34
N VAL A 45 8.16 12.43 -1.19
CA VAL A 45 8.32 11.52 -0.05
C VAL A 45 9.25 10.36 -0.39
N ARG A 46 9.88 9.78 0.61
CA ARG A 46 10.67 8.54 0.51
C ARG A 46 10.41 7.66 1.71
N THR A 47 10.89 6.42 1.64
CA THR A 47 10.92 5.53 2.82
C THR A 47 9.53 5.41 3.45
N VAL A 48 8.53 5.09 2.62
CA VAL A 48 7.14 4.95 3.03
C VAL A 48 6.92 3.56 3.63
N PHE A 49 6.63 3.50 4.91
CA PHE A 49 6.34 2.27 5.64
C PHE A 49 4.85 2.14 5.94
N LEU A 50 4.31 0.94 5.75
CA LEU A 50 2.95 0.54 6.13
C LEU A 50 3.00 -0.48 7.26
N ARG A 51 2.03 -0.37 8.18
CA ARG A 51 1.68 -1.47 9.08
C ARG A 51 0.68 -2.36 8.38
N ALA A 52 1.08 -3.62 8.25
CA ALA A 52 0.30 -4.69 7.63
C ALA A 52 0.57 -6.00 8.37
N ASP A 53 0.59 -5.97 9.70
CA ASP A 53 0.87 -7.13 10.54
C ASP A 53 -0.17 -8.23 10.30
N GLY A 54 0.29 -9.43 9.97
CA GLY A 54 -0.58 -10.54 9.57
C GLY A 54 -1.02 -10.52 8.10
N PHE A 55 -0.49 -9.61 7.28
CA PHE A 55 -0.72 -9.63 5.84
C PHE A 55 -0.19 -10.92 5.23
N THR A 56 -1.04 -11.58 4.45
CA THR A 56 -0.68 -12.70 3.60
C THR A 56 -1.28 -12.50 2.21
N SER A 57 -0.68 -13.15 1.21
CA SER A 57 -1.25 -13.18 -0.13
C SER A 57 -1.04 -14.54 -0.78
N ALA A 58 -2.06 -15.02 -1.46
CA ALA A 58 -2.01 -16.22 -2.29
C ALA A 58 -1.15 -16.04 -3.55
N VAL A 59 -0.79 -14.80 -3.91
CA VAL A 59 0.11 -14.49 -5.03
C VAL A 59 1.34 -13.75 -4.53
N ALA A 60 2.47 -13.99 -5.20
CA ALA A 60 3.66 -13.19 -4.97
C ALA A 60 3.39 -11.74 -5.37
N VAL A 61 3.45 -10.84 -4.39
CA VAL A 61 3.48 -9.38 -4.63
C VAL A 61 4.89 -9.00 -5.04
N ASP A 62 5.03 -8.11 -6.04
CA ASP A 62 6.36 -7.66 -6.48
C ASP A 62 7.09 -6.97 -5.31
N PRO A 63 8.25 -7.49 -4.87
CA PRO A 63 8.98 -6.93 -3.74
C PRO A 63 9.51 -5.52 -4.01
N LYS A 64 9.60 -5.07 -5.26
CA LYS A 64 9.96 -3.69 -5.61
C LYS A 64 8.83 -2.70 -5.35
N LEU A 65 7.59 -3.18 -5.26
CA LEU A 65 6.41 -2.37 -5.01
C LEU A 65 5.98 -2.42 -3.56
N PHE A 66 6.00 -3.61 -2.96
CA PHE A 66 5.60 -3.83 -1.57
C PHE A 66 6.30 -5.05 -0.99
N ARG A 67 7.07 -4.86 0.09
CA ARG A 67 7.77 -5.95 0.78
C ARG A 67 7.93 -5.70 2.26
N GLN A 68 8.05 -6.76 3.04
CA GLN A 68 8.43 -6.66 4.44
C GLN A 68 9.87 -6.13 4.56
N ALA A 69 10.10 -5.20 5.49
CA ALA A 69 11.37 -4.55 5.74
C ALA A 69 11.75 -4.69 7.23
N GLY A 70 11.83 -5.94 7.69
CA GLY A 70 12.14 -6.28 9.08
C GLY A 70 11.06 -5.83 10.06
N SER A 71 11.48 -5.42 11.25
CA SER A 71 10.59 -4.97 12.33
C SER A 71 9.94 -3.60 12.06
N ALA A 72 10.39 -2.86 11.03
CA ALA A 72 9.84 -1.55 10.68
C ALA A 72 8.50 -1.64 9.92
N GLY A 73 8.02 -2.85 9.61
CA GLY A 73 6.79 -3.10 8.86
C GLY A 73 7.06 -3.38 7.37
N TYR A 74 6.22 -2.84 6.51
CA TYR A 74 6.27 -3.08 5.06
C TYR A 74 6.66 -1.83 4.30
N LEU A 75 7.68 -1.94 3.46
CA LEU A 75 8.22 -0.84 2.66
C LEU A 75 7.52 -0.78 1.29
N VAL A 76 7.10 0.43 0.91
CA VAL A 76 6.47 0.72 -0.39
C VAL A 76 7.52 1.26 -1.36
N GLY A 77 7.45 0.80 -2.61
CA GLY A 77 8.29 1.27 -3.71
C GLY A 77 9.78 1.01 -3.49
N ASP A 78 10.14 0.04 -2.64
CA ASP A 78 11.52 -0.29 -2.27
C ASP A 78 12.32 0.91 -1.75
N GLY A 79 11.65 1.83 -1.04
CA GLY A 79 12.27 3.05 -0.49
C GLY A 79 12.58 4.13 -1.54
N ARG A 80 12.14 3.94 -2.79
CA ARG A 80 12.26 4.95 -3.83
C ARG A 80 11.49 6.21 -3.48
N ARG A 81 11.96 7.33 -4.04
CA ARG A 81 11.26 8.61 -3.96
C ARG A 81 9.95 8.55 -4.75
N ILE A 82 8.86 8.97 -4.12
CA ILE A 82 7.54 9.13 -4.71
C ILE A 82 7.29 10.63 -4.84
N PRO A 83 7.35 11.20 -6.06
CA PRO A 83 7.07 12.61 -6.28
C PRO A 83 5.64 12.99 -5.87
N SER A 84 5.39 14.28 -5.71
CA SER A 84 4.03 14.80 -5.48
C SER A 84 3.06 14.28 -6.53
N ALA A 85 1.84 13.91 -6.08
CA ALA A 85 0.75 13.36 -6.88
C ALA A 85 1.08 12.06 -7.65
N LYS A 86 2.21 11.39 -7.35
CA LYS A 86 2.53 10.07 -7.88
C LYS A 86 2.08 8.98 -6.92
N SER A 87 1.78 7.80 -7.48
CA SER A 87 1.35 6.65 -6.73
C SER A 87 2.20 5.41 -7.03
N VAL A 88 2.28 4.52 -6.04
CA VAL A 88 2.79 3.17 -6.17
C VAL A 88 1.60 2.24 -6.05
N THR A 89 1.36 1.44 -7.09
CA THR A 89 0.23 0.52 -7.14
C THR A 89 0.74 -0.92 -7.16
N PHE A 90 0.21 -1.75 -6.28
CA PHE A 90 0.47 -3.19 -6.25
C PHE A 90 -0.83 -3.97 -6.08
N GLN A 91 -0.79 -5.26 -6.38
CA GLN A 91 -1.95 -6.14 -6.24
C GLN A 91 -1.61 -7.30 -5.33
N TYR A 92 -2.59 -7.72 -4.54
CA TYR A 92 -2.53 -8.92 -3.71
C TYR A 92 -3.79 -9.75 -3.92
N ALA A 93 -3.69 -11.06 -3.70
CA ALA A 93 -4.82 -11.98 -3.70
C ALA A 93 -5.04 -12.53 -2.30
N TRP A 94 -6.27 -12.44 -1.80
CA TRP A 94 -6.66 -13.00 -0.50
C TRP A 94 -8.19 -13.19 -0.42
N ASP A 95 -8.71 -13.86 0.61
CA ASP A 95 -10.13 -14.17 0.76
C ASP A 95 -10.96 -12.96 1.22
N HIS A 96 -10.32 -11.99 1.88
CA HIS A 96 -10.96 -10.76 2.36
C HIS A 96 -10.11 -9.51 2.11
N TYR A 97 -10.75 -8.36 2.30
CA TYR A 97 -10.07 -7.08 2.27
C TYR A 97 -9.14 -6.95 3.49
N PHE A 98 -7.87 -6.62 3.26
CA PHE A 98 -6.92 -6.37 4.33
C PHE A 98 -6.65 -4.88 4.52
N LYS A 99 -6.84 -4.42 5.76
CA LYS A 99 -6.63 -3.04 6.16
C LYS A 99 -5.13 -2.76 6.34
N MET A 100 -4.58 -1.85 5.53
CA MET A 100 -3.19 -1.38 5.65
C MET A 100 -3.17 0.06 6.12
N THR A 101 -2.35 0.36 7.13
CA THR A 101 -2.24 1.74 7.66
C THR A 101 -0.85 2.31 7.43
N PRO A 102 -0.71 3.61 7.13
CA PRO A 102 0.60 4.27 7.13
C PRO A 102 1.27 4.12 8.50
N ALA A 103 2.55 3.77 8.50
CA ALA A 103 3.38 3.68 9.71
C ALA A 103 4.30 4.90 9.84
N SER A 104 4.97 5.25 8.74
CA SER A 104 5.92 6.36 8.69
C SER A 104 6.18 6.78 7.25
N ILE A 105 6.33 8.08 7.04
CA ILE A 105 6.60 8.70 5.74
C ILE A 105 7.69 9.75 5.96
N GLN A 106 8.79 9.67 5.21
CA GLN A 106 9.80 10.71 5.22
C GLN A 106 9.56 11.72 4.10
N ALA A 107 9.21 12.95 4.46
CA ALA A 107 9.18 14.09 3.55
C ALA A 107 10.59 14.68 3.37
N ASN A 108 10.89 15.18 2.17
CA ASN A 108 12.11 15.94 1.86
C ASN A 108 11.78 17.30 1.27
#